data_AF-A0A0M7CHT3-F1
#
_entry.id   AF-A0A0M7CHT3-F1
#
_cell.length_a   1.000
_cell.length_b   1.000
_cell.length_c   1.000
_cell.angle_alpha   90.00
_cell.angle_beta   90.00
_cell.angle_gamma   90.00
#
_symmetry.space_group_name_H-M   'P 1'
#
loop_
_entity.id
_entity.type
_entity.pdbx_description
1 polymer ?
#
loop_
_entity_poly.entity_id
_entity_poly.type
_entity_poly.pdbx_seq_one_letter_code
_entity_poly.pdbx_strand_id
1 'polypeptide(L)'
;MMRECADGVGRIVELVESHLPQLLADHREKLATKLRESLEAAFPGGFAHISGAELTERVAQEAGLFALRIDVAEELSRLRSHLEELRHLLGEGGGKAGGKGKGSAGKRLDFLFQEMNREANTLGSKAGSLEVTRAAMDLKLLIEQMREQAQNIE
;
A
#
# COMPACT_ATOMS: atom_id res chain seq x y z
N MET A 1 -2.51 -19.68 -13.91
CA MET A 1 -3.53 -18.72 -13.46
C MET A 1 -3.27 -18.20 -12.04
N MET A 2 -3.58 -18.90 -10.94
CA MET A 2 -3.40 -18.33 -9.58
C MET A 2 -1.95 -17.91 -9.26
N ARG A 3 -0.97 -18.72 -9.67
CA ARG A 3 0.46 -18.36 -9.56
C ARG A 3 0.83 -17.13 -10.40
N GLU A 4 0.24 -17.00 -11.59
CA GLU A 4 0.49 -15.84 -12.47
C GLU A 4 -0.11 -14.55 -11.89
N CYS A 5 -1.29 -14.64 -11.27
CA CYS A 5 -1.88 -13.53 -10.53
C CYS A 5 -1.01 -13.13 -9.34
N ALA A 6 -0.51 -14.10 -8.56
CA ALA A 6 0.39 -13.84 -7.43
C ALA A 6 1.70 -13.18 -7.89
N ASP A 7 2.28 -13.62 -9.01
CA ASP A 7 3.45 -12.98 -9.60
C ASP A 7 3.14 -11.58 -10.14
N GLY A 8 1.92 -11.36 -10.64
CA GLY A 8 1.42 -10.02 -10.99
C GLY A 8 1.38 -9.07 -9.80
N VAL A 9 0.83 -9.52 -8.67
CA VAL A 9 0.83 -8.75 -7.41
C VAL A 9 2.27 -8.43 -6.99
N GLY A 10 3.17 -9.41 -7.05
CA GLY A 10 4.59 -9.22 -6.74
C GLY A 10 5.26 -8.13 -7.60
N ARG A 11 5.03 -8.15 -8.92
CA ARG A 11 5.55 -7.11 -9.82
C ARG A 11 5.02 -5.72 -9.52
N ILE A 12 3.73 -5.60 -9.16
CA ILE A 12 3.14 -4.31 -8.80
C ILE A 12 3.75 -3.78 -7.51
N VAL A 13 3.92 -4.63 -6.50
CA VAL A 13 4.56 -4.25 -5.23
C VAL A 13 5.99 -3.75 -5.48
N GLU A 14 6.80 -4.49 -6.24
CA GLU A 14 8.17 -4.09 -6.59
C GLU A 14 8.22 -2.76 -7.37
N LEU A 15 7.28 -2.56 -8.31
CA LEU A 15 7.18 -1.31 -9.05
C LEU A 15 6.93 -0.14 -8.10
N VAL A 16 5.93 -0.24 -7.22
CA VAL A 16 5.60 0.84 -6.28
C VAL A 16 6.74 1.10 -5.31
N GLU A 17 7.40 0.05 -4.80
CA GLU A 17 8.59 0.20 -3.95
C GLU A 17 9.72 0.94 -4.66
N SER A 18 9.97 0.64 -5.93
CA SER A 18 11.03 1.29 -6.72
C SER A 18 10.78 2.79 -6.93
N HIS A 19 9.51 3.20 -7.03
CA HIS A 19 9.11 4.59 -7.19
C HIS A 19 8.87 5.31 -5.87
N LEU A 20 8.78 4.59 -4.75
CA LEU A 20 8.52 5.15 -3.43
C LEU A 20 9.46 6.32 -3.07
N PRO A 21 10.79 6.26 -3.32
CA PRO A 21 11.68 7.40 -3.04
C PRO A 21 11.28 8.67 -3.80
N GLN A 22 10.92 8.54 -5.09
CA GLN A 22 10.55 9.68 -5.92
C GLN A 22 9.16 10.22 -5.54
N LEU A 23 8.19 9.34 -5.31
CA LEU A 23 6.84 9.70 -4.85
C LEU A 23 6.89 10.53 -3.56
N LEU A 24 7.81 10.19 -2.65
CA LEU A 24 8.03 10.94 -1.43
C LEU A 24 8.69 12.30 -1.68
N ALA A 25 9.64 12.37 -2.61
CA ALA A 25 10.28 13.63 -2.99
C ALA A 25 9.27 14.60 -3.60
N ASP A 26 8.42 14.13 -4.53
CA ASP A 26 7.39 14.91 -5.19
C ASP A 26 6.33 15.41 -4.21
N HIS A 27 5.93 14.54 -3.26
CA HIS A 27 4.98 14.92 -2.24
C HIS A 27 5.54 16.01 -1.32
N ARG A 28 6.79 15.85 -0.87
CA ARG A 28 7.52 16.85 -0.08
C ARG A 28 7.61 18.20 -0.80
N GLU A 29 7.92 18.19 -2.09
CA GLU A 29 8.01 19.42 -2.88
C GLU A 29 6.67 20.13 -3.02
N LYS A 30 5.59 19.38 -3.34
CA LYS A 30 4.23 19.94 -3.43
C LYS A 30 3.78 20.58 -2.12
N LEU A 31 4.09 19.94 -0.99
CA LEU A 31 3.76 20.46 0.33
C LEU A 31 4.57 21.70 0.67
N ALA A 32 5.89 21.66 0.44
CA ALA A 32 6.75 22.82 0.64
C ALA A 32 6.28 24.03 -0.17
N THR A 33 5.84 23.81 -1.41
CA THR A 33 5.26 24.86 -2.27
C THR A 33 3.94 25.38 -1.70
N LYS A 34 2.99 24.51 -1.37
CA LYS A 34 1.71 24.94 -0.76
C LYS A 34 1.89 25.67 0.55
N LEU A 35 2.83 25.22 1.39
CA LEU A 35 3.16 25.85 2.66
C LEU A 35 3.74 27.24 2.42
N ARG A 36 4.68 27.37 1.48
CA ARG A 36 5.25 28.67 1.08
C ARG A 36 4.16 29.62 0.58
N GLU A 37 3.30 29.17 -0.34
CA GLU A 37 2.18 29.96 -0.86
C GLU A 37 1.22 30.40 0.26
N SER A 38 0.86 29.49 1.16
CA SER A 38 -0.03 29.78 2.29
C SER A 38 0.60 30.76 3.28
N LEU A 39 1.91 30.67 3.49
CA LEU A 39 2.67 31.58 4.35
C LEU A 39 2.81 32.96 3.72
N GLU A 40 3.11 33.04 2.42
CA GLU A 40 3.19 34.31 1.68
C GLU A 40 1.83 35.01 1.62
N ALA A 41 0.74 34.26 1.42
CA ALA A 41 -0.61 34.79 1.45
C ALA A 41 -1.01 35.32 2.85
N ALA A 42 -0.61 34.61 3.91
CA ALA A 42 -0.89 35.03 5.28
C ALA A 42 0.03 36.17 5.76
N PHE A 43 1.27 36.23 5.26
CA PHE A 43 2.30 37.17 5.67
C PHE A 43 3.07 37.74 4.46
N PRO A 44 2.47 38.67 3.69
CA PRO A 44 3.07 39.22 2.48
C PRO A 44 4.39 39.98 2.70
N GLY A 45 4.76 40.28 3.96
CA GLY A 45 6.00 40.97 4.36
C GLY A 45 7.14 40.05 4.82
N GLY A 46 6.98 38.72 4.72
CA GLY A 46 7.99 37.73 5.10
C GLY A 46 7.95 37.29 6.57
N PHE A 47 8.89 36.40 6.92
CA PHE A 47 8.94 35.64 8.18
C PHE A 47 9.30 36.44 9.44
N ALA A 48 9.44 37.76 9.35
CA ALA A 48 9.90 38.60 10.46
C ALA A 48 9.00 38.55 11.71
N HIS A 49 7.78 38.02 11.59
CA HIS A 49 6.78 37.99 12.66
C HIS A 49 6.27 36.59 13.04
N ILE A 50 6.77 35.50 12.46
CA ILE A 50 6.37 34.15 12.89
C ILE A 50 7.12 33.79 14.17
N SER A 51 6.38 33.49 15.24
CA SER A 51 6.97 33.04 16.49
C SER A 51 7.53 31.62 16.36
N GLY A 52 8.57 31.29 17.14
CA GLY A 52 9.16 29.95 17.13
C GLY A 52 8.17 28.83 17.48
N ALA A 53 7.16 29.12 18.31
CA ALA A 53 6.10 28.17 18.66
C ALA A 53 5.16 27.89 17.46
N GLU A 54 4.81 28.92 16.70
CA GLU A 54 3.92 28.83 15.53
C GLU A 54 4.62 28.13 14.36
N LEU A 55 5.93 28.32 14.20
CA LEU A 55 6.75 27.55 13.27
C LEU A 55 6.82 26.08 13.70
N THR A 56 6.99 25.80 15.00
CA THR A 56 7.06 24.44 15.55
C THR A 56 5.74 23.68 15.37
N GLU A 57 4.60 24.34 15.57
CA GLU A 57 3.28 23.73 15.37
C GLU A 57 3.00 23.40 13.90
N ARG A 58 3.45 24.25 12.97
CA ARG A 58 3.39 23.98 11.52
C ARG A 58 4.35 22.85 11.10
N VAL A 59 5.55 22.78 11.69
CA VAL A 59 6.47 21.65 11.50
C VAL A 59 5.93 20.35 12.12
N ALA A 60 5.18 20.43 13.22
CA ALA A 60 4.51 19.27 13.81
C ALA A 60 3.33 18.76 12.97
N GLN A 61 2.60 19.65 12.29
CA GLN A 61 1.65 19.26 11.23
C GLN A 61 2.36 18.50 10.09
N GLU A 62 3.56 18.93 9.70
CA GLU A 62 4.41 18.24 8.71
C GLU A 62 4.96 16.90 9.21
N ALA A 63 5.11 16.69 10.53
CA ALA A 63 5.43 15.37 11.07
C ALA A 63 4.30 14.34 10.82
N GLY A 64 3.06 14.78 10.64
CA GLY A 64 1.94 13.93 10.21
C GLY A 64 2.13 13.31 8.82
N LEU A 65 2.97 13.90 7.97
CA LEU A 65 3.30 13.36 6.64
C LEU A 65 4.36 12.27 6.69
N PHE A 66 5.21 12.26 7.72
CA PHE A 66 6.06 11.10 8.00
C PHE A 66 5.22 9.88 8.40
N ALA A 67 4.02 10.06 8.97
CA ALA A 67 3.10 8.96 9.22
C ALA A 67 2.58 8.32 7.91
N LEU A 68 2.34 9.13 6.86
CA LEU A 68 1.95 8.62 5.53
C LEU A 68 3.05 7.75 4.88
N ARG A 69 4.33 8.09 5.13
CA ARG A 69 5.49 7.28 4.68
C ARG A 69 5.54 5.92 5.37
N ILE A 70 5.18 5.87 6.65
CA ILE A 70 5.11 4.62 7.42
C ILE A 70 4.00 3.75 6.85
N ASP A 71 2.83 4.34 6.57
CA ASP A 71 1.67 3.60 6.09
C ASP A 71 1.93 2.88 4.75
N VAL A 72 2.38 3.57 3.70
CA VAL A 72 2.55 2.94 2.37
C VAL A 72 3.62 1.84 2.40
N ALA A 73 4.77 2.09 3.04
CA ALA A 73 5.84 1.10 3.12
C ALA A 73 5.43 -0.12 3.96
N GLU A 74 4.66 0.09 5.02
CA GLU A 74 4.11 -0.97 5.85
C GLU A 74 3.14 -1.86 5.07
N GLU A 75 2.20 -1.27 4.33
CA GLU A 75 1.24 -2.05 3.54
C GLU A 75 1.92 -2.85 2.41
N LEU A 76 2.95 -2.30 1.75
CA LEU A 76 3.75 -3.04 0.76
C LEU A 76 4.51 -4.21 1.40
N SER A 77 5.09 -3.99 2.58
CA SER A 77 5.76 -5.05 3.34
C SER A 77 4.78 -6.16 3.77
N ARG A 78 3.57 -5.80 4.23
CA ARG A 78 2.54 -6.78 4.59
C ARG A 78 2.07 -7.57 3.37
N LEU A 79 1.85 -6.91 2.23
CA LEU A 79 1.52 -7.58 0.97
C LEU A 79 2.59 -8.59 0.55
N ARG A 80 3.88 -8.29 0.73
CA ARG A 80 4.95 -9.27 0.49
C ARG A 80 4.86 -10.47 1.41
N SER A 81 4.70 -10.26 2.71
CA SER A 81 4.55 -11.36 3.67
C SER A 81 3.34 -12.24 3.34
N HIS A 82 2.22 -11.63 2.94
CA HIS A 82 1.04 -12.38 2.50
C HIS A 82 1.27 -13.14 1.19
N LEU A 83 2.01 -12.56 0.25
CA LEU A 83 2.39 -13.23 -1.00
C LEU A 83 3.31 -14.42 -0.77
N GLU A 84 4.25 -14.31 0.16
CA GLU A 84 5.13 -15.42 0.55
C GLU A 84 4.32 -16.57 1.16
N GLU A 85 3.41 -16.25 2.10
CA GLU A 85 2.50 -17.24 2.68
C GLU A 85 1.61 -17.88 1.60
N LEU A 86 1.07 -17.10 0.66
CA LEU A 86 0.30 -17.63 -0.46
C LEU A 86 1.13 -18.62 -1.30
N ARG A 87 2.38 -18.26 -1.61
CA ARG A 87 3.29 -19.13 -2.37
C ARG A 87 3.61 -20.41 -1.60
N HIS A 88 3.78 -20.35 -0.29
CA HIS A 88 3.93 -21.52 0.56
C HIS A 88 2.70 -22.43 0.51
N LEU A 89 1.49 -21.88 0.70
CA LEU A 89 0.24 -22.64 0.62
C LEU A 89 0.04 -23.30 -0.77
N LEU A 90 0.43 -22.61 -1.84
CA LEU A 90 0.38 -23.15 -3.21
C LEU A 90 1.50 -24.15 -3.52
N GLY A 91 2.63 -24.06 -2.81
CA GLY A 91 3.80 -24.94 -2.94
C GLY A 91 3.65 -26.25 -2.16
N GLU A 92 3.17 -26.18 -0.92
CA GLU A 92 2.90 -27.35 -0.06
C GLU A 92 1.64 -28.14 -0.51
N GLY A 93 0.77 -27.52 -1.31
CA GLY A 93 -0.48 -28.12 -1.83
C GLY A 93 -0.45 -28.60 -3.28
N GLY A 94 0.71 -28.57 -3.98
CA GLY A 94 0.83 -29.00 -5.38
C GLY A 94 0.60 -30.50 -5.64
N GLY A 95 0.45 -31.31 -4.58
CA GLY A 95 0.10 -32.72 -4.65
C GLY A 95 -0.93 -33.09 -3.60
N LYS A 96 -2.16 -33.39 -4.04
CA LYS A 96 -3.27 -33.99 -3.27
C LYS A 96 -4.02 -33.08 -2.29
N ALA A 97 -4.84 -32.18 -2.83
CA ALA A 97 -6.07 -31.70 -2.18
C ALA A 97 -7.17 -32.80 -2.16
N GLY A 98 -6.81 -34.03 -1.74
CA GLY A 98 -7.66 -35.22 -1.83
C GLY A 98 -7.95 -35.91 -0.49
N GLY A 99 -7.59 -35.33 0.66
CA GLY A 99 -7.80 -35.98 1.95
C GLY A 99 -7.92 -35.01 3.11
N LYS A 100 -9.12 -34.97 3.74
CA LYS A 100 -9.47 -34.46 5.08
C LYS A 100 -9.04 -33.04 5.53
N GLY A 101 -8.18 -32.32 4.80
CA GLY A 101 -7.71 -30.96 5.13
C GLY A 101 -8.26 -29.83 4.25
N LYS A 102 -9.13 -30.14 3.28
CA LYS A 102 -9.61 -29.21 2.24
C LYS A 102 -10.25 -27.93 2.84
N GLY A 103 -11.07 -28.07 3.89
CA GLY A 103 -11.77 -26.94 4.51
C GLY A 103 -10.93 -26.04 5.43
N SER A 104 -9.73 -26.47 5.85
CA SER A 104 -8.82 -25.60 6.61
C SER A 104 -7.94 -24.77 5.68
N ALA A 105 -7.54 -25.34 4.53
CA ALA A 105 -6.72 -24.66 3.54
C ALA A 105 -7.50 -23.54 2.83
N GLY A 106 -8.74 -23.79 2.41
CA GLY A 106 -9.55 -22.76 1.75
C GLY A 106 -9.95 -21.61 2.69
N LYS A 107 -10.27 -21.88 3.95
CA LYS A 107 -10.46 -20.82 4.97
C LYS A 107 -9.21 -19.96 5.19
N ARG A 108 -8.02 -20.58 5.19
CA ARG A 108 -6.75 -19.86 5.33
C ARG A 108 -6.47 -18.98 4.11
N LEU A 109 -6.81 -19.46 2.90
CA LEU A 109 -6.73 -18.67 1.67
C LEU A 109 -7.72 -17.50 1.66
N ASP A 110 -8.97 -17.71 2.06
CA ASP A 110 -9.96 -16.61 2.12
C ASP A 110 -9.54 -15.53 3.12
N PHE A 111 -9.02 -15.91 4.29
CA PHE A 111 -8.43 -14.94 5.24
C PHE A 111 -7.25 -14.17 4.61
N LEU A 112 -6.35 -14.87 3.92
CA LEU A 112 -5.19 -14.24 3.29
C LEU A 112 -5.62 -13.23 2.22
N PHE A 113 -6.60 -13.57 1.39
CA PHE A 113 -7.12 -12.65 0.38
C PHE A 113 -7.83 -11.45 0.99
N GLN A 114 -8.53 -11.61 2.12
CA GLN A 114 -9.14 -10.50 2.84
C GLN A 114 -8.08 -9.51 3.35
N GLU A 115 -7.02 -10.00 3.99
CA GLU A 115 -5.93 -9.15 4.47
C GLU A 115 -5.20 -8.46 3.30
N MET A 116 -4.89 -9.18 2.21
CA MET A 116 -4.31 -8.56 1.03
C MET A 116 -5.18 -7.45 0.43
N ASN A 117 -6.52 -7.62 0.44
CA ASN A 117 -7.45 -6.62 -0.08
C ASN A 117 -7.53 -5.39 0.84
N ARG A 118 -7.46 -5.60 2.16
CA ARG A 118 -7.38 -4.52 3.15
C ARG A 118 -6.14 -3.67 2.90
N GLU A 119 -5.02 -4.30 2.58
CA GLU A 119 -3.73 -3.63 2.46
C GLU A 119 -3.70 -2.81 1.16
N ALA A 120 -4.28 -3.37 0.08
CA ALA A 120 -4.50 -2.66 -1.17
C ALA A 120 -5.47 -1.47 -1.02
N ASN A 121 -6.50 -1.57 -0.17
CA ASN A 121 -7.40 -0.43 0.12
C ASN A 121 -6.68 0.67 0.92
N THR A 122 -5.85 0.30 1.88
CA THR A 122 -5.05 1.27 2.63
C THR A 122 -4.06 1.98 1.71
N LEU A 123 -3.39 1.26 0.80
CA LEU A 123 -2.55 1.85 -0.25
C LEU A 123 -3.32 2.84 -1.11
N GLY A 124 -4.51 2.47 -1.59
CA GLY A 124 -5.33 3.32 -2.47
C GLY A 124 -5.89 4.57 -1.78
N SER A 125 -6.36 4.45 -0.54
CA SER A 125 -6.96 5.57 0.23
C SER A 125 -5.93 6.56 0.77
N LYS A 126 -4.67 6.13 0.93
CA LYS A 126 -3.54 6.96 1.37
C LYS A 126 -2.61 7.35 0.21
N ALA A 127 -2.97 7.01 -1.02
CA ALA A 127 -2.19 7.35 -2.22
C ALA A 127 -2.21 8.85 -2.50
N GLY A 128 -1.06 9.52 -2.32
CA GLY A 128 -0.83 10.90 -2.80
C GLY A 128 -0.50 11.01 -4.30
N SER A 129 -0.53 9.89 -5.03
CA SER A 129 -0.13 9.78 -6.43
C SER A 129 -1.06 8.87 -7.23
N LEU A 130 -1.39 9.31 -8.45
CA LEU A 130 -2.21 8.56 -9.41
C LEU A 130 -1.63 7.18 -9.73
N GLU A 131 -0.31 7.05 -9.69
CA GLU A 131 0.38 5.79 -9.94
C GLU A 131 0.08 4.77 -8.84
N VAL A 132 0.18 5.19 -7.57
CA VAL A 132 -0.14 4.34 -6.41
C VAL A 132 -1.64 3.99 -6.40
N THR A 133 -2.51 4.92 -6.79
CA THR A 133 -3.94 4.65 -6.94
C THR A 133 -4.21 3.58 -7.99
N ARG A 134 -3.56 3.63 -9.16
CA ARG A 134 -3.69 2.61 -10.21
C ARG A 134 -3.14 1.26 -9.74
N ALA A 135 -1.97 1.26 -9.12
CA ALA A 135 -1.39 0.05 -8.53
C ALA A 135 -2.35 -0.61 -7.52
N ALA A 136 -2.97 0.18 -6.63
CA ALA A 136 -3.96 -0.32 -5.68
C ALA A 136 -5.18 -0.96 -6.38
N MET A 137 -5.66 -0.38 -7.49
CA MET A 137 -6.75 -0.97 -8.27
C MET A 137 -6.34 -2.30 -8.92
N ASP A 138 -5.15 -2.35 -9.52
CA ASP A 138 -4.64 -3.55 -10.18
C ASP A 138 -4.39 -4.68 -9.16
N LEU A 139 -3.86 -4.35 -7.97
CA LEU A 139 -3.73 -5.29 -6.85
C LEU A 139 -5.10 -5.89 -6.48
N LYS A 140 -6.12 -5.06 -6.29
CA LYS A 140 -7.47 -5.52 -5.94
C LYS A 140 -8.06 -6.46 -6.99
N LEU A 141 -7.86 -6.16 -8.27
CA LEU A 141 -8.33 -7.01 -9.37
C LEU A 141 -7.65 -8.38 -9.34
N LEU A 142 -6.33 -8.42 -9.17
CA LEU A 142 -5.59 -9.68 -9.11
C LEU A 142 -5.94 -10.50 -7.86
N ILE A 143 -6.13 -9.83 -6.72
CA ILE A 143 -6.54 -10.48 -5.46
C ILE A 143 -7.93 -11.12 -5.62
N GLU A 144 -8.88 -10.41 -6.23
CA GLU A 144 -10.22 -10.96 -6.45
C GLU A 144 -10.19 -12.13 -7.43
N GLN A 145 -9.42 -12.04 -8.52
CA GLN A 145 -9.23 -13.17 -9.44
C GLN A 145 -8.64 -14.41 -8.75
N MET A 146 -7.69 -14.24 -7.82
CA MET A 146 -7.16 -15.35 -7.04
C MET A 146 -8.21 -15.92 -6.09
N ARG A 147 -9.01 -15.07 -5.45
CA ARG A 147 -10.08 -15.48 -4.55
C ARG A 147 -11.16 -16.29 -5.26
N GLU A 148 -11.64 -15.83 -6.41
CA GLU A 148 -12.60 -16.56 -7.25
C GLU A 148 -12.05 -17.94 -7.66
N GLN A 149 -10.77 -18.01 -8.06
CA GLN A 149 -10.14 -19.29 -8.39
C GLN A 149 -10.05 -20.24 -7.20
N ALA A 150 -9.77 -19.74 -6.00
CA ALA A 150 -9.71 -20.57 -4.80
C ALA A 150 -11.09 -21.18 -4.46
N GLN A 151 -12.15 -20.38 -4.57
CA GLN A 151 -13.53 -20.83 -4.35
C GLN A 151 -13.97 -21.89 -5.38
N ASN A 152 -13.49 -21.80 -6.62
CA ASN A 152 -13.79 -22.78 -7.67
C ASN A 152 -13.08 -24.14 -7.50
N ILE A 153 -12.09 -24.24 -6.59
CA ILE A 153 -11.31 -25.47 -6.34
C ILE A 153 -11.78 -26.19 -5.05
N GLU A 154 -12.46 -25.49 -4.14
CA GLU A 154 -13.15 -26.07 -2.96
C GLU A 154 -14.30 -27.00 -3.36
#